data_AF-A0A2D6M7Q6-F1
#
_entry.id   AF-A0A2D6M7Q6-F1
#
_cell.length_a   1.000
_cell.length_b   1.000
_cell.length_c   1.000
_cell.angle_alpha   90.00
_cell.angle_beta   90.00
_cell.angle_gamma   90.00
#
_symmetry.space_group_name_H-M   'P 1'
#
loop_
_entity.id
_entity.type
_entity.pdbx_description
1 polymer ?
#
loop_
_entity_poly.entity_id
_entity_poly.type
_entity_poly.pdbx_seq_one_letter_code
_entity_poly.pdbx_strand_id
1 'polypeptide(L)'
;MAYFLGRDVELAITTEHKILGVLVQENASTNVYEPTLVHFGEEDTPTNQYSSSADKANLFAGPRACDDSTPNNGPWGDITCDSSDVCTDGSTVLRQSQAWNNEPDNLTALDLSMGVMDEDVAFIGQRNVLKAEVKKENSISITRKKKDAMWDAIYNDARFGIGKDVTAATADSTTGLFDGLRAPDFAECGYRVYIRFKESTDQYGGEVFILRNCYITEHSVTVSADSTQEETLTLMSYTDPLIFDGRNPTHTSGSNQYIEATTSAEL
;
A
#
# COMPACT_ATOMS: atom_id res chain seq x y z
N MET A 1 11.17 -15.91 8.23
CA MET A 1 11.68 -14.53 8.15
C MET A 1 12.74 -14.47 7.07
N ALA A 2 12.56 -13.60 6.10
CA ALA A 2 13.50 -13.32 5.01
C ALA A 2 13.88 -11.84 5.07
N TYR A 3 15.19 -11.57 4.98
CA TYR A 3 15.76 -10.23 5.03
C TYR A 3 16.30 -9.87 3.65
N PHE A 4 15.96 -8.69 3.16
CA PHE A 4 16.39 -8.15 1.88
C PHE A 4 17.02 -6.78 2.08
N LEU A 5 18.07 -6.49 1.33
CA LEU A 5 18.61 -5.13 1.26
C LEU A 5 17.73 -4.30 0.34
N GLY A 6 17.57 -3.01 0.63
CA GLY A 6 16.77 -2.11 -0.21
C GLY A 6 17.26 -2.00 -1.66
N ARG A 7 18.51 -2.40 -1.93
CA ARG A 7 19.04 -2.49 -3.31
C ARG A 7 18.50 -3.69 -4.09
N ASP A 8 18.13 -4.78 -3.42
CA ASP A 8 17.79 -6.08 -4.00
C ASP A 8 16.28 -6.19 -4.33
N VAL A 9 15.47 -5.27 -3.80
CA VAL A 9 14.00 -5.23 -3.98
C VAL A 9 13.54 -3.86 -4.44
N GLU A 10 12.36 -3.83 -5.05
CA GLU A 10 11.57 -2.62 -5.28
C GLU A 10 10.28 -2.74 -4.50
N LEU A 11 9.87 -1.65 -3.86
CA LEU A 11 8.79 -1.64 -2.90
C LEU A 11 7.84 -0.51 -3.27
N ALA A 12 6.54 -0.78 -3.35
CA ALA A 12 5.53 0.25 -3.48
C ALA A 12 4.42 0.07 -2.43
N ILE A 13 3.94 1.18 -1.89
CA ILE A 13 2.82 1.22 -0.93
C ILE A 13 1.65 1.94 -1.59
N THR A 14 0.50 1.29 -1.69
CA THR A 14 -0.75 1.93 -2.12
C THR A 14 -1.81 1.82 -1.04
N THR A 15 -2.89 2.57 -1.20
CA THR A 15 -4.12 2.33 -0.43
C THR A 15 -4.90 1.18 -1.07
N GLU A 16 -5.89 0.65 -0.35
CA GLU A 16 -6.87 -0.26 -0.92
C GLU A 16 -7.95 0.46 -1.75
N HIS A 17 -7.99 1.80 -1.71
CA HIS A 17 -9.00 2.61 -2.39
C HIS A 17 -8.63 2.88 -3.86
N LYS A 18 -9.63 2.78 -4.77
CA LYS A 18 -9.39 2.84 -6.23
C LYS A 18 -8.89 4.19 -6.74
N ILE A 19 -9.28 5.30 -6.11
CA ILE A 19 -9.07 6.67 -6.62
C ILE A 19 -8.53 7.64 -5.56
N LEU A 20 -8.31 7.17 -4.33
CA LEU A 20 -7.84 8.01 -3.22
C LEU A 20 -6.50 7.49 -2.73
N GLY A 21 -5.59 8.41 -2.43
CA GLY A 21 -4.36 8.10 -1.72
C GLY A 21 -4.21 8.98 -0.48
N VAL A 22 -3.06 8.83 0.16
CA VAL A 22 -2.65 9.56 1.35
C VAL A 22 -1.41 10.38 1.04
N LEU A 23 -1.58 11.70 1.10
CA LEU A 23 -0.54 12.70 0.98
C LEU A 23 -0.17 13.19 2.38
N VAL A 24 1.08 13.57 2.63
CA VAL A 24 1.50 14.14 3.91
C VAL A 24 2.23 15.44 3.65
N GLN A 25 1.63 16.54 4.08
CA GLN A 25 2.18 17.87 3.87
C GLN A 25 2.40 18.57 5.19
N GLU A 26 3.41 19.43 5.23
CA GLU A 26 3.62 20.33 6.36
C GLU A 26 2.56 21.43 6.31
N ASN A 27 1.77 21.53 7.37
CA ASN A 27 0.82 22.60 7.55
C ASN A 27 1.59 23.89 7.86
N ALA A 28 1.54 24.85 6.92
CA ALA A 28 2.29 26.11 7.02
C ALA A 28 1.97 26.97 8.26
N SER A 29 0.84 26.72 8.93
CA SER A 29 0.46 27.44 10.15
C SER A 29 1.01 26.79 11.42
N THR A 30 1.13 25.46 11.44
CA THR A 30 1.53 24.69 12.63
C THR A 30 2.95 24.14 12.54
N ASN A 31 3.55 24.08 11.35
CA ASN A 31 4.78 23.36 11.03
C ASN A 31 4.72 21.88 11.46
N VAL A 32 3.53 21.29 11.35
CA VAL A 32 3.27 19.88 11.64
C VAL A 32 2.94 19.18 10.34
N TYR A 33 3.49 17.99 10.14
CA TYR A 33 3.12 17.13 9.02
C TYR A 33 1.77 16.48 9.31
N GLU A 34 0.81 16.72 8.43
CA GLU A 34 -0.56 16.24 8.59
C GLU A 34 -0.91 15.37 7.36
N PRO A 35 -1.39 14.14 7.56
CA PRO A 35 -1.84 13.33 6.45
C PRO A 35 -3.20 13.83 5.96
N THR A 36 -3.33 13.97 4.64
CA THR A 36 -4.56 14.36 3.96
C THR A 36 -4.92 13.34 2.90
N LEU A 37 -6.22 13.21 2.67
CA LEU A 37 -6.71 12.43 1.55
C LEU A 37 -6.53 13.24 0.28
N VAL A 38 -6.03 12.57 -0.75
CA VAL A 38 -5.86 13.17 -2.07
C VAL A 38 -6.60 12.35 -3.11
N HIS A 39 -7.34 13.02 -3.97
CA HIS A 39 -8.07 12.42 -5.07
C HIS A 39 -7.23 12.41 -6.35
N PHE A 40 -7.18 11.24 -6.99
CA PHE A 40 -6.46 11.01 -8.24
C PHE A 40 -7.39 10.99 -9.47
N GLY A 41 -8.70 11.21 -9.28
CA GLY A 41 -9.71 11.27 -10.35
C GLY A 41 -10.20 12.68 -10.67
N GLU A 42 -11.29 12.76 -11.45
CA GLU A 42 -11.89 13.93 -12.12
C GLU A 42 -11.68 15.34 -11.49
N GLU A 43 -11.34 16.27 -12.38
CA GLU A 43 -10.95 17.69 -12.18
C GLU A 43 -12.06 18.57 -11.54
N ASP A 44 -13.30 18.07 -11.45
CA ASP A 44 -14.48 18.83 -11.01
C ASP A 44 -14.80 18.71 -9.50
N THR A 45 -13.96 18.04 -8.71
CA THR A 45 -14.06 18.09 -7.24
C THR A 45 -13.16 19.21 -6.68
N PRO A 46 -13.72 20.24 -6.01
CA PRO A 46 -12.97 21.46 -5.67
C PRO A 46 -11.96 21.33 -4.53
N THR A 47 -11.73 20.14 -3.95
CA THR A 47 -10.85 19.97 -2.77
C THR A 47 -9.89 18.79 -2.92
N ASN A 48 -8.59 19.08 -2.81
CA ASN A 48 -7.45 18.15 -2.67
C ASN A 48 -7.24 17.17 -3.83
N GLN A 49 -7.03 17.71 -5.02
CA GLN A 49 -6.55 16.96 -6.19
C GLN A 49 -5.03 16.80 -6.14
N TYR A 50 -4.54 15.60 -6.45
CA TYR A 50 -3.13 15.39 -6.75
C TYR A 50 -2.87 16.16 -8.05
N SER A 51 -2.02 17.19 -8.03
CA SER A 51 -1.93 18.10 -9.19
C SER A 51 -0.52 18.62 -9.48
N SER A 52 0.44 18.39 -8.58
CA SER A 52 1.78 18.94 -8.75
C SER A 52 2.88 17.89 -8.62
N SER A 53 4.01 18.17 -9.27
CA SER A 53 5.26 17.44 -9.05
C SER A 53 5.80 17.59 -7.62
N ALA A 54 5.32 18.60 -6.86
CA ALA A 54 5.67 18.78 -5.46
C ALA A 54 4.91 17.80 -4.55
N ASP A 55 3.67 17.45 -4.89
CA ASP A 55 2.87 16.45 -4.16
C ASP A 55 3.49 15.06 -4.26
N LYS A 56 4.20 14.77 -5.36
CA LYS A 56 4.91 13.49 -5.53
C LYS A 56 5.89 13.18 -4.40
N ALA A 57 6.61 14.18 -3.90
CA ALA A 57 7.58 13.98 -2.82
C ALA A 57 6.92 13.76 -1.45
N ASN A 58 5.64 14.10 -1.34
CA ASN A 58 4.83 14.06 -0.12
C ASN A 58 3.82 12.90 -0.15
N LEU A 59 3.81 12.09 -1.21
CA LEU A 59 2.90 10.98 -1.35
C LEU A 59 3.40 9.81 -0.49
N PHE A 60 2.60 9.41 0.49
CA PHE A 60 2.88 8.21 1.27
C PHE A 60 2.38 6.96 0.56
N ALA A 61 1.12 7.00 0.10
CA ALA A 61 0.48 5.90 -0.59
C ALA A 61 -0.50 6.42 -1.64
N GLY A 62 -0.27 6.11 -2.90
CA GLY A 62 -1.19 6.39 -4.00
C GLY A 62 -2.43 5.49 -3.95
N PRO A 63 -3.36 5.65 -4.90
CA PRO A 63 -4.53 4.81 -4.97
C PRO A 63 -4.11 3.39 -5.38
N ARG A 64 -5.01 2.43 -5.15
CA ARG A 64 -4.85 1.05 -5.59
C ARG A 64 -4.54 1.03 -7.09
N ALA A 65 -3.47 0.32 -7.48
CA ALA A 65 -3.16 0.08 -8.89
C ALA A 65 -4.42 -0.44 -9.61
N CYS A 66 -4.90 0.30 -10.61
CA CYS A 66 -6.18 0.07 -11.24
C CYS A 66 -6.07 -0.85 -12.47
N ASP A 67 -7.16 -1.57 -12.75
CA ASP A 67 -7.37 -2.24 -14.04
C ASP A 67 -7.51 -1.13 -15.07
N ASP A 68 -6.48 -0.93 -15.87
CA ASP A 68 -6.78 -0.66 -17.25
C ASP A 68 -5.89 -1.56 -18.08
N SER A 69 -6.44 -1.94 -19.22
CA SER A 69 -5.84 -2.66 -20.32
C SER A 69 -4.51 -2.09 -20.84
N THR A 70 -4.01 -1.01 -20.23
CA THR A 70 -2.75 -0.35 -20.54
C THR A 70 -1.66 -0.74 -19.51
N PRO A 71 -0.47 -1.19 -19.96
CA PRO A 71 0.60 -1.73 -19.11
C PRO A 71 1.27 -0.71 -18.16
N ASN A 72 0.73 0.51 -18.06
CA ASN A 72 1.33 1.63 -17.32
C ASN A 72 0.66 1.90 -15.96
N ASN A 73 -0.43 1.21 -15.61
CA ASN A 73 -1.15 1.42 -14.35
C ASN A 73 -0.68 0.47 -13.22
N GLY A 74 0.63 0.24 -13.14
CA GLY A 74 1.24 -0.56 -12.08
C GLY A 74 1.36 0.20 -10.76
N PRO A 75 1.66 -0.48 -9.64
CA PRO A 75 1.97 0.17 -8.37
C PRO A 75 3.27 1.00 -8.44
N TRP A 76 4.11 0.72 -9.44
CA TRP A 76 5.32 1.46 -9.80
C TRP A 76 5.08 2.23 -11.12
N GLY A 77 5.24 3.56 -11.13
CA GLY A 77 5.26 4.36 -12.35
C GLY A 77 4.18 5.45 -12.45
N ASP A 78 4.06 6.00 -13.66
CA ASP A 78 3.11 7.07 -14.00
C ASP A 78 1.78 6.45 -14.43
N ILE A 79 0.66 6.81 -13.81
CA ILE A 79 -0.63 6.48 -14.43
C ILE A 79 -0.71 7.25 -15.73
N THR A 80 -0.70 6.50 -16.83
CA THR A 80 -0.95 7.03 -18.15
C THR A 80 -2.33 6.54 -18.54
N CYS A 81 -3.37 7.20 -18.06
CA CYS A 81 -4.65 7.12 -18.74
C CYS A 81 -4.45 7.85 -20.09
N ASP A 82 -4.49 7.13 -21.21
CA ASP A 82 -4.71 7.80 -22.49
C ASP A 82 -6.00 8.60 -22.34
N SER A 83 -6.04 9.82 -22.88
CA SER A 83 -7.27 10.62 -22.98
C SER A 83 -8.47 9.86 -23.59
N SER A 84 -8.21 8.72 -24.24
CA SER A 84 -9.21 7.80 -24.79
C SER A 84 -9.42 6.50 -24.00
N ASP A 85 -8.48 6.09 -23.13
CA ASP A 85 -8.58 4.90 -22.28
C ASP A 85 -8.98 5.33 -20.87
N VAL A 86 -10.29 5.34 -20.67
CA VAL A 86 -10.90 5.51 -19.36
C VAL A 86 -10.71 4.21 -18.61
N CYS A 87 -9.97 4.24 -17.49
CA CYS A 87 -9.97 3.16 -16.50
C CYS A 87 -11.39 3.07 -15.92
N THR A 88 -12.30 2.40 -16.63
CA THR A 88 -13.73 2.48 -16.40
C THR A 88 -14.14 1.34 -15.49
N ASP A 89 -14.21 1.61 -14.20
CA ASP A 89 -15.23 0.94 -13.37
C ASP A 89 -16.50 1.79 -13.39
N GLY A 90 -17.09 1.91 -14.59
CA GLY A 90 -18.45 2.41 -14.82
C GLY A 90 -18.84 3.82 -14.36
N SER A 91 -17.98 4.60 -13.69
CA SER A 91 -18.39 5.92 -13.17
C SER A 91 -17.27 6.92 -12.84
N THR A 92 -15.98 6.60 -12.93
CA THR A 92 -14.92 7.53 -12.51
C THR A 92 -13.74 7.48 -13.46
N VAL A 93 -13.42 8.63 -14.07
CA VAL A 93 -12.33 8.79 -15.05
C VAL A 93 -11.11 9.34 -14.32
N LEU A 94 -9.97 8.63 -14.37
CA LEU A 94 -8.67 9.24 -14.10
C LEU A 94 -8.32 10.05 -15.36
N ARG A 95 -8.13 11.37 -15.26
CA ARG A 95 -7.80 12.23 -16.40
C ARG A 95 -6.42 12.84 -16.20
N GLN A 96 -5.55 12.63 -17.20
CA GLN A 96 -4.17 13.10 -17.36
C GLN A 96 -3.07 12.18 -16.82
N SER A 97 -1.97 12.13 -17.58
CA SER A 97 -0.71 11.48 -17.20
C SER A 97 -0.13 12.22 -15.99
N GLN A 98 -0.44 11.73 -14.78
CA GLN A 98 0.15 12.23 -13.56
C GLN A 98 1.17 11.22 -13.06
N ALA A 99 2.42 11.66 -13.07
CA ALA A 99 3.51 10.91 -12.50
C ALA A 99 3.35 10.85 -10.97
N TRP A 100 3.15 9.65 -10.44
CA TRP A 100 3.25 9.40 -9.01
C TRP A 100 4.37 8.42 -8.73
N ASN A 101 4.78 8.34 -7.47
CA ASN A 101 5.70 7.29 -7.03
C ASN A 101 5.25 6.80 -5.67
N ASN A 102 4.92 5.52 -5.59
CA ASN A 102 4.55 4.83 -4.36
C ASN A 102 5.75 4.20 -3.67
N GLU A 103 6.95 4.38 -4.24
CA GLU A 103 8.18 3.85 -3.68
C GLU A 103 8.69 4.72 -2.55
N PRO A 104 8.94 4.15 -1.35
CA PRO A 104 9.61 4.87 -0.29
C PRO A 104 11.04 5.24 -0.68
N ASP A 105 11.38 6.52 -0.55
CA ASP A 105 12.74 7.01 -0.76
C ASP A 105 13.76 6.37 0.21
N ASN A 106 14.97 6.11 -0.27
CA ASN A 106 16.13 5.67 0.52
C ASN A 106 15.90 4.41 1.37
N LEU A 107 15.19 3.42 0.81
CA LEU A 107 15.05 2.09 1.41
C LEU A 107 16.42 1.46 1.67
N THR A 108 16.67 1.03 2.90
CA THR A 108 17.93 0.37 3.31
C THR A 108 17.73 -1.12 3.55
N ALA A 109 16.59 -1.51 4.12
CA ALA A 109 16.26 -2.91 4.41
C ALA A 109 14.76 -3.18 4.31
N LEU A 110 14.43 -4.43 4.02
CA LEU A 110 13.08 -4.97 4.08
C LEU A 110 13.11 -6.35 4.71
N ASP A 111 12.28 -6.53 5.74
CA ASP A 111 12.09 -7.78 6.46
C ASP A 111 10.69 -8.30 6.21
N LEU A 112 10.59 -9.51 5.65
CA LEU A 112 9.33 -10.22 5.45
C LEU A 112 9.24 -11.40 6.41
N SER A 113 8.20 -11.40 7.24
CA SER A 113 7.82 -12.54 8.07
C SER A 113 6.43 -13.02 7.69
N MET A 114 6.30 -14.32 7.52
CA MET A 114 5.03 -14.99 7.26
C MET A 114 4.91 -16.14 8.25
N GLY A 115 3.75 -16.24 8.87
CA GLY A 115 3.45 -17.26 9.86
C GLY A 115 1.97 -17.59 9.90
N VAL A 116 1.68 -18.72 10.52
CA VAL A 116 0.32 -19.15 10.86
C VAL A 116 0.28 -19.45 12.35
N MET A 117 -0.82 -19.05 12.99
CA MET A 117 -1.09 -19.38 14.39
C MET A 117 -2.10 -20.53 14.41
N ASP A 118 -1.68 -21.65 15.00
CA ASP A 118 -2.51 -22.84 15.17
C ASP A 118 -3.08 -22.90 16.59
N GLU A 119 -4.34 -23.33 16.71
CA GLU A 119 -4.96 -23.73 17.97
C GLU A 119 -5.16 -25.25 18.01
N ASP A 120 -4.87 -25.84 19.16
CA ASP A 120 -5.09 -27.25 19.42
C ASP A 120 -6.58 -27.50 19.72
N VAL A 121 -7.26 -28.20 18.82
CA VAL A 121 -8.66 -28.60 19.00
C VAL A 121 -8.71 -30.04 19.50
N ALA A 122 -9.14 -30.22 20.75
CA ALA A 122 -9.33 -31.52 21.38
C ALA A 122 -10.82 -31.77 21.67
N PHE A 123 -11.39 -32.80 21.04
CA PHE A 123 -12.73 -33.29 21.35
C PHE A 123 -12.68 -34.47 22.33
N ILE A 124 -13.56 -34.44 23.33
CA ILE A 124 -13.72 -35.56 24.28
C ILE A 124 -14.14 -36.81 23.49
N GLY A 125 -13.33 -37.86 23.55
CA GLY A 125 -13.59 -39.14 22.87
C GLY A 125 -12.70 -39.41 21.65
N GLN A 126 -11.94 -38.42 21.17
CA GLN A 126 -10.94 -38.59 20.10
C GLN A 126 -9.53 -38.59 20.69
N ARG A 127 -8.69 -39.55 20.29
CA ARG A 127 -7.31 -39.68 20.80
C ARG A 127 -6.29 -38.79 20.09
N ASN A 128 -6.67 -38.18 18.98
CA ASN A 128 -5.80 -37.31 18.20
C ASN A 128 -6.18 -35.86 18.48
N VAL A 129 -5.21 -35.05 18.89
CA VAL A 129 -5.33 -33.58 18.92
C VAL A 129 -5.26 -33.11 17.47
N LEU A 130 -6.30 -32.42 17.01
CA LEU A 130 -6.29 -31.77 15.71
C LEU A 130 -5.72 -30.37 15.89
N LYS A 131 -5.00 -29.89 14.88
CA LYS A 131 -4.58 -28.48 14.81
C LYS A 131 -5.45 -27.78 13.79
N ALA A 132 -6.04 -26.66 14.21
CA ALA A 132 -6.76 -25.77 13.32
C ALA A 132 -5.96 -24.48 13.17
N GLU A 133 -5.75 -24.05 11.93
CA GLU A 133 -5.20 -22.72 11.66
C GLU A 133 -6.25 -21.69 12.08
N VAL A 134 -5.90 -20.82 13.02
CA VAL A 134 -6.81 -19.79 13.54
C VAL A 134 -6.63 -18.48 12.81
N LYS A 135 -5.39 -18.15 12.47
CA LYS A 135 -5.05 -16.84 11.94
C LYS A 135 -3.71 -16.86 11.22
N LYS A 136 -3.61 -16.13 10.12
CA LYS A 136 -2.36 -15.84 9.44
C LYS A 136 -1.73 -14.59 10.02
N GLU A 137 -0.42 -14.57 10.12
CA GLU A 137 0.34 -13.45 10.63
C GLU A 137 1.47 -13.12 9.67
N ASN A 138 1.18 -12.16 8.79
CA ASN A 138 2.15 -11.65 7.84
C ASN A 138 2.60 -10.27 8.32
N SER A 139 3.90 -10.05 8.43
CA SER A 139 4.47 -8.76 8.80
C SER A 139 5.58 -8.36 7.85
N ILE A 140 5.57 -7.08 7.45
CA ILE A 140 6.61 -6.46 6.64
C ILE A 140 7.19 -5.32 7.45
N SER A 141 8.48 -5.36 7.74
CA SER A 141 9.20 -4.25 8.34
C SER A 141 10.07 -3.59 7.28
N ILE A 142 9.85 -2.29 7.07
CA ILE A 142 10.52 -1.50 6.05
C ILE A 142 11.43 -0.52 6.78
N THR A 143 12.72 -0.53 6.47
CA THR A 143 13.69 0.42 7.04
C THR A 143 14.22 1.34 5.96
N ARG A 144 14.19 2.65 6.23
CA ARG A 144 14.77 3.68 5.34
C ARG A 144 15.60 4.68 6.12
N LYS A 145 16.44 5.42 5.40
CA LYS A 145 17.06 6.62 5.97
C LYS A 145 15.99 7.68 6.22
N LYS A 146 15.94 8.21 7.44
CA LYS A 146 14.99 9.25 7.81
C LYS A 146 15.33 10.53 7.03
N LYS A 147 14.34 11.04 6.30
CA LYS A 147 14.44 12.26 5.48
C LYS A 147 13.45 13.33 5.94
N ASP A 148 12.28 12.90 6.39
CA ASP A 148 11.13 13.73 6.73
C ASP A 148 10.40 13.12 7.95
N ALA A 149 9.28 13.74 8.34
CA ALA A 149 8.40 13.23 9.40
C ALA A 149 7.14 12.55 8.83
N MET A 150 7.16 12.13 7.56
CA MET A 150 5.99 11.54 6.90
C MET A 150 5.51 10.27 7.60
N TRP A 151 6.42 9.36 7.92
CA TRP A 151 6.07 8.09 8.57
C TRP A 151 5.56 8.29 10.00
N ASP A 152 6.05 9.31 10.70
CA ASP A 152 5.56 9.68 12.03
C ASP A 152 4.12 10.21 11.96
N ALA A 153 3.84 11.12 11.03
CA ALA A 153 2.49 11.64 10.79
C ALA A 153 1.50 10.52 10.42
N ILE A 154 1.91 9.61 9.53
CA ILE A 154 1.08 8.47 9.11
C ILE A 154 0.83 7.51 10.28
N TYR A 155 1.84 7.21 11.09
CA TYR A 155 1.71 6.29 12.21
C TYR A 155 0.74 6.81 13.28
N ASN A 156 0.68 8.12 13.48
CA ASN A 156 -0.17 8.76 14.47
C ASN A 156 -1.59 9.00 13.97
N ASP A 157 -1.76 9.43 12.71
CA ASP A 157 -3.05 9.95 12.22
C ASP A 157 -3.69 9.12 11.08
N ALA A 158 -2.96 8.19 10.46
CA ALA A 158 -3.44 7.39 9.33
C ALA A 158 -3.07 5.90 9.42
N ARG A 159 -2.86 5.37 10.63
CA ARG A 159 -2.32 4.03 10.87
C ARG A 159 -2.99 2.90 10.08
N PHE A 160 -4.31 2.98 9.89
CA PHE A 160 -5.13 1.97 9.22
C PHE A 160 -5.60 2.42 7.82
N GLY A 161 -4.96 3.44 7.25
CA GLY A 161 -5.21 3.90 5.88
C GLY A 161 -6.59 4.53 5.68
N ILE A 162 -7.18 4.24 4.53
CA ILE A 162 -8.45 4.83 4.07
C ILE A 162 -9.60 3.85 4.31
N GLY A 163 -10.75 4.36 4.76
CA GLY A 163 -11.96 3.56 4.86
C GLY A 163 -12.67 3.30 3.53
N LYS A 164 -13.34 2.14 3.42
CA LYS A 164 -14.03 1.72 2.19
C LYS A 164 -15.13 2.69 1.72
N ASP A 165 -15.80 3.36 2.65
CA ASP A 165 -16.96 4.22 2.38
C ASP A 165 -16.56 5.69 2.18
N VAL A 166 -15.26 5.99 2.18
CA VAL A 166 -14.76 7.34 1.97
C VAL A 166 -14.94 7.69 0.50
N THR A 167 -15.84 8.64 0.25
CA THR A 167 -16.07 9.16 -1.11
C THR A 167 -15.20 10.37 -1.37
N ALA A 168 -14.94 10.68 -2.65
CA ALA A 168 -14.17 11.86 -3.08
C ALA A 168 -14.74 13.19 -2.52
N ALA A 169 -16.03 13.25 -2.20
CA ALA A 169 -16.68 14.42 -1.58
C ALA A 169 -16.25 14.68 -0.11
N THR A 170 -15.49 13.77 0.49
CA THR A 170 -14.96 13.85 1.87
C THR A 170 -13.49 14.24 1.90
N ALA A 171 -12.89 14.59 0.75
CA ALA A 171 -11.45 14.82 0.59
C ALA A 171 -10.91 16.10 1.26
N ASP A 172 -11.69 16.76 2.12
CA ASP A 172 -11.25 17.89 2.92
C ASP A 172 -11.39 17.56 4.40
N SER A 173 -10.27 17.51 5.12
CA SER A 173 -10.06 17.02 6.49
C SER A 173 -9.89 15.50 6.66
N THR A 174 -9.10 15.14 7.67
CA THR A 174 -8.75 13.81 8.20
C THR A 174 -9.92 12.83 8.45
N THR A 175 -11.16 13.25 8.18
CA THR A 175 -12.42 12.55 8.44
C THR A 175 -12.54 11.17 7.77
N GLY A 176 -11.74 10.87 6.75
CA GLY A 176 -11.71 9.55 6.09
C GLY A 176 -10.45 8.71 6.34
N LEU A 177 -9.49 9.21 7.12
CA LEU A 177 -8.32 8.45 7.54
C LEU A 177 -8.63 7.72 8.85
N PHE A 178 -8.16 6.48 8.97
CA PHE A 178 -8.27 5.73 10.21
C PHE A 178 -6.97 5.85 11.02
N ASP A 179 -7.05 6.57 12.14
CA ASP A 179 -5.98 6.84 13.09
C ASP A 179 -5.57 5.63 13.97
N GLY A 180 -6.36 4.56 13.93
CA GLY A 180 -6.15 3.37 14.76
C GLY A 180 -6.73 3.45 16.17
N LEU A 181 -7.51 4.49 16.49
CA LEU A 181 -8.30 4.56 17.72
C LEU A 181 -9.57 3.69 17.67
N ARG A 182 -9.92 3.19 16.47
CA ARG A 182 -11.03 2.27 16.25
C ARG A 182 -10.56 1.11 15.37
N ALA A 183 -10.96 -0.10 15.73
CA ALA A 183 -10.69 -1.28 14.92
C ALA A 183 -11.50 -1.18 13.61
N PRO A 184 -10.86 -1.34 12.44
CA PRO A 184 -11.57 -1.39 11.20
C PRO A 184 -12.20 -2.78 11.06
N ASP A 185 -13.49 -2.83 10.73
CA ASP A 185 -14.29 -4.05 10.56
C ASP A 185 -14.46 -4.45 9.09
N PHE A 186 -13.66 -3.87 8.19
CA PHE A 186 -13.81 -4.02 6.75
C PHE A 186 -12.60 -4.66 6.08
N ALA A 187 -12.85 -5.51 5.08
CA ALA A 187 -11.79 -6.18 4.30
C ALA A 187 -11.06 -5.26 3.30
N GLU A 188 -11.63 -4.09 2.97
CA GLU A 188 -11.12 -3.15 1.95
C GLU A 188 -10.51 -1.88 2.56
N CYS A 189 -9.97 -1.97 3.78
CA CYS A 189 -9.28 -0.86 4.44
C CYS A 189 -7.76 -1.11 4.49
N GLY A 190 -6.99 -0.11 4.94
CA GLY A 190 -5.56 -0.26 5.10
C GLY A 190 -4.75 0.03 3.83
N TYR A 191 -3.54 -0.51 3.86
CA TYR A 191 -2.53 -0.35 2.84
C TYR A 191 -2.27 -1.65 2.10
N ARG A 192 -1.74 -1.53 0.89
CA ARG A 192 -1.26 -2.65 0.10
C ARG A 192 0.21 -2.46 -0.17
N VAL A 193 0.99 -3.50 0.10
CA VAL A 193 2.43 -3.49 -0.08
C VAL A 193 2.79 -4.40 -1.23
N TYR A 194 3.49 -3.86 -2.22
CA TYR A 194 3.99 -4.56 -3.38
C TYR A 194 5.50 -4.67 -3.26
N ILE A 195 6.03 -5.88 -3.35
CA ILE A 195 7.47 -6.16 -3.35
C ILE A 195 7.79 -6.83 -4.66
N ARG A 196 8.72 -6.26 -5.44
CA ARG A 196 9.27 -6.87 -6.63
C ARG A 196 10.73 -7.24 -6.37
N PHE A 197 11.09 -8.50 -6.55
CA PHE A 197 12.47 -8.95 -6.41
C PHE A 197 13.25 -8.55 -7.66
N LYS A 198 14.34 -7.80 -7.53
CA LYS A 198 15.12 -7.39 -8.72
C LYS A 198 15.87 -8.60 -9.28
N GLU A 199 15.52 -9.02 -10.49
CA GLU A 199 16.36 -9.94 -11.25
C GLU A 199 17.54 -9.21 -11.91
N SER A 200 18.67 -9.90 -12.05
CA SER A 200 19.94 -9.25 -12.46
C SER A 200 20.02 -8.83 -13.92
N THR A 201 18.96 -9.01 -14.74
CA THR A 201 19.09 -8.86 -16.21
C THR A 201 17.87 -8.32 -16.94
N ASP A 202 16.64 -8.49 -16.43
CA ASP A 202 15.43 -7.98 -17.09
C ASP A 202 14.70 -6.95 -16.21
N GLN A 203 14.40 -5.77 -16.76
CA GLN A 203 13.72 -4.65 -16.09
C GLN A 203 12.29 -4.97 -15.62
N TYR A 204 11.76 -6.14 -15.98
CA TYR A 204 10.41 -6.59 -15.69
C TYR A 204 10.36 -8.10 -15.36
N GLY A 205 11.46 -8.72 -14.93
CA GLY A 205 11.54 -10.17 -14.72
C GLY A 205 11.30 -10.66 -13.28
N GLY A 206 11.18 -9.74 -12.33
CA GLY A 206 11.15 -10.05 -10.91
C GLY A 206 9.82 -10.55 -10.37
N GLU A 207 9.79 -11.72 -9.71
CA GLU A 207 8.62 -12.17 -8.94
C GLU A 207 8.06 -11.04 -8.07
N VAL A 208 6.73 -10.88 -8.10
CA VAL A 208 6.01 -9.87 -7.34
C VAL A 208 5.23 -10.52 -6.21
N PHE A 209 5.47 -10.04 -5.01
CA PHE A 209 4.75 -10.39 -3.80
C PHE A 209 3.86 -9.23 -3.38
N ILE A 210 2.58 -9.49 -3.12
CA ILE A 210 1.60 -8.47 -2.73
C ILE A 210 0.96 -8.87 -1.41
N LEU A 211 1.04 -7.97 -0.43
CA LEU A 211 0.33 -8.11 0.84
C LEU A 211 -0.78 -7.06 0.92
N ARG A 212 -2.01 -7.52 1.12
CA ARG A 212 -3.22 -6.68 1.12
C ARG A 212 -3.66 -6.34 2.54
N ASN A 213 -4.51 -5.34 2.70
CA ASN A 213 -5.16 -5.00 3.97
C ASN A 213 -4.15 -4.92 5.14
N CYS A 214 -3.03 -4.26 4.87
CA CYS A 214 -1.96 -4.05 5.81
C CYS A 214 -2.26 -2.84 6.70
N TYR A 215 -1.97 -2.97 7.99
CA TYR A 215 -2.06 -1.86 8.93
C TYR A 215 -0.69 -1.62 9.56
N ILE A 216 -0.39 -0.37 9.85
CA ILE A 216 0.86 -0.04 10.54
C ILE A 216 0.70 -0.41 12.02
N THR A 217 1.66 -1.16 12.54
CA THR A 217 1.67 -1.64 13.93
C THR A 217 2.75 -0.98 14.77
N GLU A 218 3.85 -0.61 14.14
CA GLU A 218 5.00 0.00 14.81
C GLU A 218 5.67 1.01 13.88
N HIS A 219 6.11 2.12 14.46
CA HIS A 219 7.08 3.04 13.89
C HIS A 219 8.18 3.29 14.92
N SER A 220 9.42 3.14 14.52
CA SER A 220 10.57 3.40 15.38
C SER A 220 11.65 4.17 14.63
N VAL A 221 12.33 5.06 15.35
CA VAL A 221 13.45 5.83 14.83
C VAL A 221 14.69 5.46 15.63
N THR A 222 15.74 5.06 14.93
CA THR A 222 17.03 4.74 15.52
C THR A 222 18.08 5.76 15.08
N VAL A 223 18.93 6.16 16.01
CA VAL A 223 20.04 7.08 15.74
C VAL A 223 21.32 6.30 15.97
N SER A 224 22.11 6.17 14.93
CA SER A 224 23.43 5.54 14.99
C SER A 224 24.49 6.55 15.44
N ALA A 225 25.67 6.03 15.83
CA ALA A 225 26.75 6.84 16.38
C ALA A 225 27.36 7.84 15.38
N ASP A 226 27.11 7.66 14.07
CA ASP A 226 27.51 8.59 13.01
C ASP A 226 26.46 9.70 12.77
N SER A 227 25.46 9.81 13.64
CA SER A 227 24.33 10.75 13.54
C SER A 227 23.46 10.54 12.30
N THR A 228 23.58 9.40 11.62
CA THR A 228 22.57 9.00 10.64
C THR A 228 21.33 8.50 11.37
N GLN A 229 20.17 8.87 10.86
CA GLN A 229 18.88 8.46 11.43
C GLN A 229 18.25 7.48 10.47
N GLU A 230 17.85 6.33 10.98
CA GLU A 230 17.05 5.34 10.26
C GLU A 230 15.69 5.24 10.92
N GLU A 231 14.66 5.05 10.13
CA GLU A 231 13.32 4.79 10.62
C GLU A 231 12.81 3.47 10.06
N THR A 232 12.06 2.75 10.89
CA THR A 232 11.46 1.47 10.55
C THR A 232 9.95 1.55 10.74
N LEU A 233 9.22 1.09 9.73
CA LEU A 233 7.75 1.00 9.73
C LEU A 233 7.37 -0.47 9.59
N THR A 234 6.60 -1.00 10.54
CA THR A 234 6.12 -2.39 10.49
C THR A 234 4.64 -2.41 10.13
N LEU A 235 4.33 -3.05 9.02
CA LEU A 235 2.97 -3.33 8.58
C LEU A 235 2.61 -4.78 8.88
N MET A 236 1.39 -5.02 9.33
CA MET A 236 0.86 -6.36 9.58
C MET A 236 -0.40 -6.59 8.76
N SER A 237 -0.55 -7.80 8.24
CA SER A 237 -1.76 -8.27 7.56
C SER A 237 -2.09 -9.69 8.01
N TYR A 238 -3.39 -9.98 7.96
CA TYR A 238 -3.95 -11.31 8.23
C TYR A 238 -4.47 -11.99 6.97
N THR A 239 -4.25 -11.36 5.82
CA THR A 239 -4.69 -11.88 4.52
C THR A 239 -3.57 -12.64 3.83
N ASP A 240 -3.97 -13.53 2.94
CA ASP A 240 -3.07 -14.29 2.10
C ASP A 240 -2.30 -13.36 1.16
N PRO A 241 -0.97 -13.48 1.11
CA PRO A 241 -0.22 -12.77 0.10
C PRO A 241 -0.48 -13.39 -1.27
N LEU A 242 -0.45 -12.53 -2.28
CA LEU A 242 -0.53 -12.93 -3.66
C LEU A 242 0.88 -12.93 -4.25
N ILE A 243 1.21 -13.96 -5.03
CA ILE A 243 2.52 -14.12 -5.65
C ILE A 243 2.32 -14.25 -7.15
N PHE A 244 2.99 -13.39 -7.91
CA PHE A 244 2.94 -13.35 -9.36
C PHE A 244 4.34 -13.49 -9.94
N ASP A 245 4.44 -14.12 -11.10
CA ASP A 245 5.65 -14.04 -11.93
C ASP A 245 5.77 -12.59 -12.43
N GLY A 246 6.94 -11.98 -12.29
CA GLY A 246 7.20 -10.61 -12.75
C GLY A 246 7.05 -10.44 -14.25
N ARG A 247 7.20 -11.55 -14.99
CA ARG A 247 7.07 -11.59 -16.42
C ARG A 247 5.63 -11.26 -16.81
N ASN A 248 5.40 -9.99 -17.15
CA ASN A 248 4.18 -9.54 -17.83
C ASN A 248 3.82 -10.60 -18.88
N PRO A 249 2.73 -11.37 -18.72
CA PRO A 249 2.31 -12.29 -19.75
C PRO A 249 2.06 -11.40 -20.95
N THR A 250 2.75 -11.66 -22.04
CA THR A 250 2.46 -11.05 -23.33
C THR A 250 0.95 -11.10 -23.56
N HIS A 251 0.31 -9.95 -23.32
CA HIS A 251 -0.88 -9.41 -23.95
C HIS A 251 -1.82 -10.46 -24.56
N THR A 252 -2.30 -11.40 -23.76
CA THR A 252 -3.50 -12.16 -24.13
C THR A 252 -4.64 -11.36 -23.51
N SER A 253 -5.24 -10.52 -24.35
CA SER A 253 -6.23 -9.50 -24.01
C SER A 253 -7.16 -9.91 -22.85
N GLY A 254 -7.07 -9.21 -21.72
CA GLY A 254 -8.19 -9.14 -20.77
C GLY A 254 -7.91 -9.23 -19.27
N SER A 255 -6.66 -9.24 -18.76
CA SER A 255 -6.45 -9.23 -17.30
C SER A 255 -5.09 -8.66 -16.91
N ASN A 256 -5.05 -7.56 -16.17
CA ASN A 256 -3.85 -7.12 -15.47
C ASN A 256 -3.61 -8.08 -14.29
N GLN A 257 -2.44 -8.71 -14.20
CA GLN A 257 -2.18 -9.77 -13.21
C GLN A 257 -2.22 -9.29 -11.76
N TYR A 258 -2.12 -7.97 -11.52
CA TYR A 258 -2.23 -7.39 -10.19
C TYR A 258 -3.67 -7.36 -9.64
N ILE A 259 -4.61 -7.95 -10.37
CA ILE A 259 -6.04 -7.89 -10.11
C ILE A 259 -6.59 -9.29 -9.98
N GLU A 260 -6.90 -9.66 -8.74
CA GLU A 260 -7.72 -10.81 -8.45
C GLU A 260 -8.86 -10.44 -7.50
N ALA A 261 -9.96 -11.17 -7.70
CA ALA A 261 -11.34 -10.76 -7.52
C ALA A 261 -11.69 -10.19 -6.15
N THR A 262 -12.51 -9.14 -6.17
CA THR A 262 -13.39 -8.67 -5.09
C THR A 262 -14.45 -9.73 -4.73
N THR A 263 -14.11 -11.00 -4.63
CA THR A 263 -15.05 -12.02 -4.15
C THR A 263 -14.87 -12.16 -2.66
N SER A 264 -15.84 -11.58 -1.95
CA SER A 264 -16.08 -11.57 -0.51
C SER A 264 -16.33 -12.96 0.10
N ALA A 265 -15.61 -14.00 -0.32
CA ALA A 265 -15.93 -15.40 0.00
C ALA A 265 -14.88 -16.14 0.83
N GLU A 266 -13.86 -15.46 1.35
CA GLU A 266 -12.89 -16.06 2.29
C GLU A 266 -12.81 -15.27 3.60
N LEU A 267 -13.96 -15.22 4.28
CA LEU A 267 -14.05 -15.03 5.73
C LEU A 267 -14.48 -16.36 6.36
#